data_AF-A0A920GSN2-F1
#
_entry.id   AF-A0A920GSN2-F1
#
_cell.length_a   1.000
_cell.length_b   1.000
_cell.length_c   1.000
_cell.angle_alpha   90.00
_cell.angle_beta   90.00
_cell.angle_gamma   90.00
#
_symmetry.space_group_name_H-M   'P 1'
#
loop_
_entity.id
_entity.type
_entity.pdbx_description
1 polymer ?
#
loop_
_entity_poly.entity_id
_entity_poly.type
_entity_poly.pdbx_seq_one_letter_code
_entity_poly.pdbx_strand_id
1 'polypeptide(L)'
;MLIALPLVLARNSPSDNNYIPGFSSDLMLKDLTLSQIAAESVDADTPMGNLAMKLYKTFVEEEDGSGKDFSAMLPRFEKKSRD
;
A
#
# COMPACT_ATOMS: atom_id res chain seq x y z
N MET A 1 -15.61 -18.19 26.88
CA MET A 1 -16.21 -18.73 25.63
C MET A 1 -16.48 -17.54 24.72
N LEU A 2 -15.80 -17.53 23.58
CA LEU A 2 -15.69 -16.56 22.48
C LEU A 2 -16.40 -15.19 22.54
N ILE A 3 -15.57 -14.15 22.36
CA ILE A 3 -15.90 -12.75 22.11
C ILE A 3 -16.09 -12.62 20.59
N ALA A 4 -17.27 -12.19 20.13
CA ALA A 4 -17.51 -11.89 18.72
C ALA A 4 -17.08 -10.44 18.42
N LEU A 5 -15.97 -10.28 17.70
CA LEU A 5 -15.60 -8.98 17.11
C LEU A 5 -16.56 -8.63 15.96
N PRO A 6 -16.94 -7.36 15.80
CA PRO A 6 -17.76 -6.93 14.68
C PRO A 6 -16.92 -6.95 13.40
N LEU A 7 -17.45 -7.68 12.42
CA LEU A 7 -17.12 -7.67 11.02
C LEU A 7 -17.03 -6.23 10.50
N VAL A 8 -15.81 -5.72 10.28
CA VAL A 8 -15.58 -4.47 9.53
C VAL A 8 -15.92 -4.75 8.07
N LEU A 9 -17.20 -4.53 7.74
CA LEU A 9 -17.68 -4.50 6.37
C LEU A 9 -17.21 -3.19 5.71
N ALA A 10 -16.34 -3.35 4.72
CA ALA A 10 -16.00 -2.42 3.64
C ALA A 10 -17.01 -1.28 3.44
N ARG A 11 -16.69 -0.07 3.94
CA ARG A 11 -17.33 1.19 3.53
C ARG A 11 -16.32 2.32 3.63
N ASN A 12 -15.63 2.56 2.51
CA ASN A 12 -15.08 3.83 2.03
C ASN A 12 -13.95 3.52 1.05
N SER A 13 -14.31 2.91 -0.09
CA SER A 13 -13.41 2.87 -1.25
C SER A 13 -13.28 4.30 -1.79
N PRO A 14 -12.06 4.82 -2.06
CA PRO A 14 -11.82 6.18 -2.59
C PRO A 14 -12.49 6.50 -3.93
N SER A 15 -13.10 5.53 -4.61
CA SER A 15 -13.82 5.72 -5.86
C SER A 15 -15.04 6.66 -5.76
N ASP A 16 -15.55 6.92 -4.55
CA ASP A 16 -16.76 7.73 -4.31
C ASP A 16 -16.51 9.24 -4.04
N ASN A 17 -15.25 9.71 -4.03
CA ASN A 17 -14.94 11.09 -3.59
C ASN A 17 -14.18 11.94 -4.64
N ASN A 18 -14.72 12.04 -5.86
CA ASN A 18 -14.35 13.05 -6.87
C ASN A 18 -12.87 13.14 -7.28
N TYR A 19 -12.11 12.03 -7.24
CA TYR A 19 -10.67 12.03 -7.60
C TYR A 19 -9.83 13.05 -6.82
N ILE A 20 -10.31 13.49 -5.64
CA ILE A 20 -9.44 14.04 -4.60
C ILE A 20 -8.50 12.88 -4.25
N PRO A 21 -7.16 13.05 -4.23
CA PRO A 21 -6.23 11.91 -4.16
C PRO A 21 -6.34 11.27 -2.78
N GLY A 22 -7.30 10.35 -2.63
CA GLY A 22 -7.63 9.72 -1.36
C GLY A 22 -6.59 8.68 -0.94
N PHE A 23 -5.75 8.23 -1.88
CA PHE A 23 -4.73 7.21 -1.65
C PHE A 23 -3.52 7.35 -2.59
N SER A 24 -2.71 8.40 -2.38
CA SER A 24 -1.46 8.57 -3.11
C SER A 24 -0.46 7.45 -2.83
N SER A 25 0.45 7.21 -3.77
CA SER A 25 1.55 6.27 -3.61
C SER A 25 2.41 6.59 -2.39
N ASP A 26 2.53 7.87 -2.03
CA ASP A 26 3.20 8.32 -0.79
C ASP A 26 2.46 7.87 0.48
N LEU A 27 1.12 7.88 0.46
CA LEU A 27 0.30 7.39 1.58
C LEU A 27 0.38 5.86 1.68
N MET A 28 0.37 5.16 0.54
CA MET A 28 0.58 3.71 0.52
C MET A 28 1.96 3.33 1.08
N LEU A 29 3.02 4.05 0.69
CA LEU A 29 4.36 3.84 1.23
C LEU A 29 4.40 4.08 2.75
N LYS A 30 3.73 5.12 3.23
CA LYS A 30 3.62 5.41 4.67
C LYS A 30 2.92 4.28 5.42
N ASP A 31 1.77 3.80 4.93
CA ASP A 31 1.00 2.73 5.57
C ASP A 31 1.77 1.40 5.57
N LEU A 32 2.46 1.08 4.48
CA LEU A 32 3.34 -0.09 4.40
C LEU A 32 4.51 0.01 5.39
N THR A 33 5.10 1.19 5.53
CA THR A 33 6.17 1.44 6.52
C THR A 33 5.66 1.23 7.95
N LEU A 34 4.49 1.78 8.28
CA LEU A 34 3.85 1.57 9.58
C LEU A 34 3.50 0.10 9.82
N SER A 35 3.05 -0.61 8.79
CA SER A 35 2.77 -2.05 8.86
C SER A 35 4.03 -2.86 9.14
N GLN A 36 5.18 -2.49 8.57
CA GLN A 36 6.45 -3.18 8.83
C GLN A 36 6.95 -2.90 10.26
N ILE A 37 6.85 -1.66 10.74
CA ILE A 37 7.18 -1.32 12.14
C ILE A 37 6.29 -2.11 13.12
N ALA A 38 5.01 -2.23 12.82
CA ALA A 38 4.09 -3.05 13.62
C ALA A 38 4.48 -4.54 13.58
N ALA A 39 4.80 -5.07 12.39
CA ALA A 39 5.22 -6.46 12.23
C ALA A 39 6.51 -6.76 13.02
N GLU A 40 7.50 -5.86 12.99
CA GLU A 40 8.72 -5.96 13.81
C GLU A 40 8.40 -5.98 15.30
N SER A 41 7.44 -5.17 15.76
CA SER A 41 7.06 -5.12 17.19
C SER A 41 6.43 -6.41 17.72
N VAL A 42 5.88 -7.25 16.85
CA VAL A 42 5.21 -8.51 17.21
C VAL A 42 5.92 -9.75 16.67
N ASP A 43 7.14 -9.59 16.13
CA ASP A 43 7.91 -10.67 15.49
C ASP A 43 7.12 -11.40 14.38
N ALA A 44 6.29 -10.65 13.64
CA ALA A 44 5.49 -11.20 12.55
C ALA A 44 6.27 -11.18 11.23
N ASP A 45 6.42 -12.35 10.62
CA ASP A 45 7.04 -12.47 9.29
C ASP A 45 6.05 -12.01 8.20
N THR A 46 6.35 -10.87 7.57
CA THR A 46 5.52 -10.26 6.51
C THR A 46 6.28 -10.10 5.20
N PRO A 47 6.77 -11.19 4.57
CA PRO A 47 7.69 -11.11 3.43
C PRO A 47 7.06 -10.40 2.22
N MET A 48 5.75 -10.59 2.01
CA MET A 48 4.99 -9.89 0.96
C MET A 48 4.82 -8.41 1.25
N GLY A 49 4.60 -8.03 2.52
CA GLY A 49 4.48 -6.64 2.95
C GLY A 49 5.80 -5.89 2.83
N ASN A 50 6.91 -6.53 3.20
CA ASN A 50 8.26 -5.99 3.04
C ASN A 50 8.60 -5.76 1.56
N LEU A 51 8.29 -6.74 0.69
CA LEU A 51 8.49 -6.60 -0.74
C LEU A 51 7.63 -5.46 -1.32
N ALA A 52 6.36 -5.38 -0.93
CA ALA A 52 5.47 -4.29 -1.34
C ALA A 52 6.01 -2.93 -0.89
N MET A 53 6.46 -2.79 0.36
CA MET A 53 7.07 -1.57 0.88
C MET A 53 8.28 -1.14 0.03
N LYS A 54 9.20 -2.06 -0.26
CA LYS A 54 10.38 -1.77 -1.11
C LYS A 54 9.97 -1.32 -2.51
N LEU A 55 8.98 -1.98 -3.09
CA LEU A 55 8.45 -1.67 -4.41
C LEU A 55 7.85 -0.26 -4.47
N TYR A 56 7.02 0.10 -3.49
CA TYR A 56 6.46 1.46 -3.36
C TYR A 56 7.53 2.50 -3.04
N LYS A 57 8.54 2.13 -2.25
CA LYS A 57 9.67 3.01 -1.94
C LYS A 57 10.41 3.41 -3.20
N THR A 58 10.83 2.44 -4.02
CA THR A 58 11.45 2.72 -5.32
C THR A 58 10.52 3.54 -6.22
N PHE A 59 9.22 3.23 -6.25
CA PHE A 59 8.28 3.97 -7.10
C PHE A 59 8.17 5.45 -6.71
N VAL A 60 8.14 5.75 -5.41
CA VAL A 60 7.96 7.11 -4.89
C VAL A 60 9.26 7.90 -4.85
N GLU A 61 10.37 7.28 -4.42
CA GLU A 61 11.64 7.97 -4.17
C GLU A 61 12.58 8.00 -5.38
N GLU A 62 12.58 6.95 -6.22
CA GLU A 62 13.53 6.80 -7.33
C GLU A 62 12.88 6.99 -8.70
N GLU A 63 11.55 6.89 -8.79
CA GLU A 63 10.77 7.06 -10.02
C GLU A 63 9.81 8.25 -9.89
N ASP A 64 8.88 8.42 -10.85
CA ASP A 64 7.93 9.54 -10.86
C ASP A 64 6.61 9.24 -10.11
N GLY A 65 6.64 8.30 -9.15
CA GLY A 65 5.46 7.82 -8.44
C GLY A 65 4.94 8.76 -7.34
N SER A 66 5.74 9.73 -6.88
CA SER A 66 5.29 10.69 -5.87
C SER A 66 4.13 11.55 -6.38
N GLY A 67 3.10 11.70 -5.54
CA GLY A 67 1.86 12.40 -5.89
C GLY A 67 0.94 11.65 -6.87
N LYS A 68 1.32 10.47 -7.35
CA LYS A 68 0.47 9.62 -8.21
C LYS A 68 -0.40 8.70 -7.38
N ASP A 69 -1.53 8.29 -7.96
CA ASP A 69 -2.37 7.25 -7.38
C ASP A 69 -1.59 5.94 -7.19
N PHE A 70 -1.84 5.22 -6.10
CA PHE A 70 -1.20 3.93 -5.82
C PHE A 70 -1.38 2.92 -6.97
N SER A 71 -2.47 3.01 -7.73
CA SER A 71 -2.75 2.15 -8.88
C SER A 71 -1.76 2.35 -10.03
N ALA A 72 -1.01 3.46 -10.05
CA ALA A 72 0.04 3.73 -11.05
C ALA A 72 1.20 2.71 -10.99
N MET A 73 1.25 1.91 -9.92
CA MET A 73 2.11 0.74 -9.80
C MET A 73 1.83 -0.33 -10.87
N LEU A 74 0.58 -0.49 -11.33
CA LEU A 74 0.22 -1.47 -12.37
C LEU A 74 0.83 -1.10 -13.73
N PRO A 75 0.64 0.12 -14.27
CA PRO A 75 1.34 0.58 -15.46
C PRO A 75 2.87 0.51 -15.37
N ARG A 76 3.44 0.71 -14.17
CA ARG A 76 4.89 0.53 -13.94
C ARG A 76 5.31 -0.91 -14.26
N PHE A 77 4.55 -1.90 -13.78
CA PHE A 77 4.82 -3.31 -14.09
C PHE A 77 4.50 -3.70 -15.53
N GLU A 78 3.49 -3.09 -16.14
CA GLU A 78 3.17 -3.34 -17.55
C GLU A 78 4.31 -2.88 -18.47
N LYS A 79 4.90 -1.71 -18.18
CA LYS A 79 6.07 -1.19 -18.91
C LYS A 79 7.36 -1.97 -18.64
N LYS A 80 7.43 -2.66 -17.50
CA LYS A 80 8.58 -3.49 -17.12
C LYS A 80 8.36 -4.89 -17.70
N SER A 81 8.98 -5.16 -18.86
CA SER A 81 8.95 -6.50 -19.44
C SER A 81 9.45 -7.52 -18.40
N ARG A 82 8.79 -8.68 -18.35
CA ARG A 82 9.29 -9.82 -17.57
C ARG A 82 10.50 -10.37 -18.34
N ASP A 83 11.68 -10.25 -17.76
CA ASP A 83 12.85 -11.02 -18.19
C ASP A 83 12.70 -12.49 -17.78
#